data_AF-A0A011NTY0-F1
#
_entry.id   AF-A0A011NTY0-F1
#
_cell.length_a   1.000
_cell.length_b   1.000
_cell.length_c   1.000
_cell.angle_alpha   90.00
_cell.angle_beta   90.00
_cell.angle_gamma   90.00
#
_symmetry.space_group_name_H-M   'P 1'
#
loop_
_entity.id
_entity.type
_entity.pdbx_description
1 polymer ?
#
loop_
_entity_poly.entity_id
_entity_poly.type
_entity_poly.pdbx_seq_one_letter_code
_entity_poly.pdbx_strand_id
1 'polypeptide(L)'
;MLRRIRGIRKKFAQDVGFLVSPVHIRDNLELKPNAYKILLKGVEIGEGEAFPGNLLAIDPGRVAGKVPGTPARDPAFGLPAVWIDPAVREQAQAYGYTVVDPSTVVATHLNHLILSHSAELLGRLETQALLDHLAKEMPKMVEDLVPKALSLGVVQKVLRNLLEEGVSLRDMRTVIETLADGAPRSQDPDTLTVQVRVALGRSIVQELYPGASELQVMVLDPQLERLLQQAVAGAGEAVGIEPGLADTLVREALAAAQRQEEAGLPVVLLVSGTLRSLLSRFLRRNIPQLKVLAHAEVPEHRTIKVTSIIGQRP
;
A
#
# COMPACT_ATOMS: atom_id res chain seq x y z
N MET A 1 24.97 3.04 8.55
CA MET A 1 23.54 2.73 8.83
C MET A 1 22.70 3.95 9.19
N LEU A 2 23.05 4.74 10.23
CA LEU A 2 22.27 5.92 10.68
C LEU A 2 21.93 6.96 9.58
N ARG A 3 22.86 7.21 8.64
CA ARG A 3 22.61 8.09 7.48
C ARG A 3 21.55 7.52 6.53
N ARG A 4 21.50 6.20 6.34
CA ARG A 4 20.51 5.53 5.48
C ARG A 4 19.11 5.61 6.09
N ILE A 5 18.97 5.42 7.40
CA ILE A 5 17.68 5.54 8.10
C ILE A 5 17.10 6.95 7.97
N ARG A 6 17.94 8.00 8.09
CA ARG A 6 17.51 9.37 7.79
C ARG A 6 17.05 9.53 6.35
N GLY A 7 17.75 8.91 5.39
CA GLY A 7 17.36 8.87 3.98
C GLY A 7 16.00 8.19 3.75
N ILE A 8 15.74 7.07 4.42
CA ILE A 8 14.45 6.35 4.36
C ILE A 8 13.32 7.26 4.80
N ARG A 9 13.45 7.92 5.96
CA ARG A 9 12.40 8.82 6.48
C ARG A 9 12.12 9.98 5.52
N LYS A 10 13.17 10.56 4.93
CA LYS A 10 13.03 11.64 3.95
C LYS A 10 12.31 11.16 2.68
N LYS A 11 12.73 10.01 2.13
CA LYS A 11 12.10 9.42 0.95
C LYS A 11 10.65 9.06 1.21
N PHE A 12 10.36 8.42 2.34
CA PHE A 12 8.99 8.12 2.76
C PHE A 12 8.11 9.37 2.80
N ALA A 13 8.60 10.47 3.39
CA ALA A 13 7.83 11.71 3.43
C ALA A 13 7.57 12.29 2.03
N GLN A 14 8.53 12.15 1.10
CA GLN A 14 8.37 12.59 -0.29
C GLN A 14 7.40 11.73 -1.09
N ASP A 15 7.37 10.41 -0.83
CA ASP A 15 6.54 9.45 -1.58
C ASP A 15 5.12 9.36 -0.99
N VAL A 16 5.00 9.37 0.35
CA VAL A 16 3.74 9.13 1.07
C VAL A 16 3.09 10.42 1.58
N GLY A 17 3.85 11.48 1.86
CA GLY A 17 3.30 12.80 2.21
C GLY A 17 3.21 13.13 3.70
N PHE A 18 3.83 12.35 4.60
CA PHE A 18 3.98 12.73 6.01
C PHE A 18 5.30 12.25 6.62
N LEU A 19 5.73 12.90 7.71
CA LEU A 19 6.94 12.54 8.42
C LEU A 19 6.64 11.48 9.49
N VAL A 20 7.22 10.29 9.34
CA VAL A 20 7.17 9.24 10.38
C VAL A 20 8.07 9.58 11.56
N SER A 21 7.68 9.10 12.74
CA SER A 21 8.46 9.19 13.97
C SER A 21 9.90 8.64 13.80
N PRO A 22 10.88 9.14 14.58
CA PRO A 22 12.26 8.64 14.53
C PRO A 22 12.34 7.15 14.87
N VAL A 23 13.25 6.45 14.17
CA VAL A 23 13.55 5.04 14.45
C VAL A 23 14.56 4.98 15.59
N HIS A 24 14.17 4.34 16.69
CA HIS A 24 15.04 4.11 17.85
C HIS A 24 15.81 2.80 17.63
N ILE A 25 17.14 2.84 17.81
CA ILE A 25 18.01 1.67 17.68
C ILE A 25 18.51 1.32 19.08
N ARG A 26 18.42 0.04 19.44
CA ARG A 26 18.88 -0.49 20.72
C ARG A 26 19.58 -1.81 20.47
N ASP A 27 20.67 -2.05 21.20
CA ASP A 27 21.30 -3.35 21.24
C ASP A 27 20.46 -4.31 22.09
N ASN A 28 20.37 -5.57 21.66
CA ASN A 28 19.72 -6.62 22.42
C ASN A 28 20.63 -7.86 22.43
N LEU A 29 21.21 -8.15 23.60
CA LEU A 29 22.16 -9.25 23.79
C LEU A 29 21.49 -10.64 23.78
N GLU A 30 20.17 -10.70 23.84
CA GLU A 30 19.41 -11.96 23.74
C GLU A 30 19.22 -12.41 22.27
N LEU A 31 19.48 -11.53 21.30
CA LEU A 31 19.43 -11.88 19.87
C LEU A 31 20.67 -12.66 19.44
N LYS A 32 20.52 -13.48 18.40
CA LYS A 32 21.68 -14.11 17.73
C LYS A 32 22.62 -13.02 17.19
N PRO A 33 23.94 -13.29 17.08
CA PRO A 33 24.95 -12.26 16.74
C PRO A 33 24.69 -11.44 15.47
N ASN A 34 24.05 -12.03 14.46
CA ASN A 34 23.75 -11.37 13.17
C ASN A 34 22.26 -11.08 12.97
N ALA A 35 21.42 -11.32 13.99
CA ALA A 35 19.98 -11.12 13.90
C ALA A 35 19.59 -9.69 14.29
N TYR A 36 18.52 -9.19 13.67
CA TYR A 36 17.86 -7.95 14.04
C TYR A 36 16.35 -8.13 14.10
N LYS A 37 15.69 -7.30 14.91
CA LYS A 37 14.24 -7.21 15.00
C LYS A 37 13.78 -5.79 14.77
N ILE A 38 12.63 -5.63 14.14
CA ILE A 38 11.96 -4.37 13.89
C ILE A 38 10.64 -4.39 14.65
N LEU A 39 10.47 -3.42 15.54
CA LEU A 39 9.31 -3.32 16.42
C LEU A 39 8.51 -2.06 16.12
N LEU A 40 7.18 -2.20 16.13
CA LEU A 40 6.23 -1.12 16.08
C LEU A 40 5.41 -1.11 17.38
N LYS A 41 5.48 -0.01 18.13
CA LYS A 41 4.80 0.14 19.44
C LYS A 41 5.13 -1.00 20.42
N GLY A 42 6.36 -1.52 20.35
CA GLY A 42 6.84 -2.60 21.20
C GLY A 42 6.47 -4.01 20.71
N VAL A 43 5.73 -4.14 19.61
CA VAL A 43 5.36 -5.42 19.00
C VAL A 43 6.28 -5.69 17.81
N GLU A 44 6.78 -6.90 17.70
CA GLU A 44 7.60 -7.32 16.57
C GLU A 44 6.78 -7.35 15.27
N ILE A 45 7.27 -6.67 14.24
CA ILE A 45 6.64 -6.63 12.91
C ILE A 45 7.56 -7.17 11.80
N GLY A 46 8.80 -7.51 12.14
CA GLY A 46 9.72 -8.16 11.22
C GLY A 46 11.04 -8.48 11.89
N GLU A 47 11.71 -9.50 11.38
CA GLU A 47 13.03 -9.93 11.81
C GLU A 47 13.88 -10.36 10.61
N GLY A 48 15.18 -10.48 10.81
CA GLY A 48 16.06 -11.00 9.78
C GLY A 48 17.49 -11.12 10.27
N GLU A 49 18.36 -11.57 9.38
CA GLU A 49 19.79 -11.69 9.62
C GLU A 49 20.56 -10.81 8.64
N ALA A 50 21.65 -10.21 9.10
CA ALA A 50 22.55 -9.39 8.30
C ALA A 50 23.98 -9.71 8.71
N PHE A 51 24.75 -10.31 7.80
CA PHE A 51 26.10 -10.81 8.09
C PHE A 51 27.15 -9.76 7.67
N PRO A 52 27.79 -9.05 8.62
CA PRO A 52 28.83 -8.09 8.27
C PRO A 52 29.99 -8.76 7.54
N GLY A 53 30.50 -8.14 6.49
CA GLY A 53 31.60 -8.68 5.66
C GLY A 53 31.14 -9.50 4.46
N ASN A 54 29.88 -9.96 4.43
CA ASN A 54 29.28 -10.65 3.29
C ASN A 54 28.41 -9.68 2.46
N LEU A 55 27.98 -10.14 1.28
CA LEU A 55 26.98 -9.47 0.44
C LEU A 55 25.78 -10.39 0.24
N LEU A 56 24.59 -9.83 0.09
CA LEU A 56 23.40 -10.60 -0.28
C LEU A 56 23.20 -10.52 -1.78
N ALA A 57 23.27 -11.66 -2.48
CA ALA A 57 22.92 -11.80 -3.88
C ALA A 57 21.46 -12.27 -4.00
N ILE A 58 20.58 -11.41 -4.49
CA ILE A 58 19.14 -11.65 -4.63
C ILE A 58 18.84 -12.10 -6.05
N ASP A 59 18.09 -13.19 -6.19
CA ASP A 59 17.62 -13.72 -7.48
C ASP A 59 16.27 -13.07 -7.84
N PRO A 60 16.20 -12.22 -8.89
CA PRO A 60 14.94 -11.63 -9.34
C PRO A 60 14.10 -12.60 -10.21
N GLY A 61 14.48 -13.88 -10.31
CA GLY A 61 13.80 -14.93 -11.07
C GLY A 61 14.36 -15.18 -12.46
N ARG A 62 15.48 -14.53 -12.84
CA ARG A 62 16.07 -14.60 -14.20
C ARG A 62 17.59 -14.74 -14.19
N VAL A 63 18.13 -15.48 -13.22
CA VAL A 63 19.58 -15.69 -13.12
C VAL A 63 20.09 -16.77 -14.07
N ALA A 64 21.29 -16.56 -14.62
CA ALA A 64 21.93 -17.48 -15.57
C ALA A 64 22.68 -18.65 -14.91
N GLY A 65 22.85 -18.62 -13.58
CA GLY A 65 23.60 -19.63 -12.84
C GLY A 65 23.48 -19.48 -11.33
N LYS A 66 24.11 -20.39 -10.59
CA LYS A 66 24.20 -20.33 -9.12
C LYS A 66 25.56 -19.81 -8.68
N VAL A 67 25.58 -19.11 -7.56
CA VAL A 67 26.82 -18.64 -6.91
C VAL A 67 27.04 -19.37 -5.58
N PRO A 68 28.30 -19.64 -5.20
CA PRO A 68 28.62 -20.26 -3.92
C PRO A 68 28.29 -19.31 -2.75
N GLY A 69 27.71 -19.84 -1.69
CA GLY A 69 27.41 -19.08 -0.48
C GLY A 69 26.37 -19.75 0.41
N THR A 70 25.91 -19.02 1.43
CA THR A 70 24.89 -19.51 2.37
C THR A 70 23.50 -19.13 1.86
N PRO A 71 22.61 -20.09 1.59
CA PRO A 71 21.25 -19.80 1.14
C PRO A 71 20.49 -18.95 2.16
N ALA A 72 19.71 -17.99 1.67
CA ALA A 72 18.89 -17.09 2.47
C ALA A 72 17.65 -16.65 1.67
N ARG A 73 16.86 -15.75 2.26
CA ARG A 73 15.79 -15.04 1.57
C ARG A 73 15.95 -13.54 1.80
N ASP A 74 15.59 -12.76 0.79
CA ASP A 74 15.44 -11.33 0.97
C ASP A 74 14.29 -11.06 1.97
N PRO A 75 14.52 -10.30 3.05
CA PRO A 75 13.51 -10.09 4.08
C PRO A 75 12.40 -9.10 3.68
N ALA A 76 12.58 -8.30 2.62
CA ALA A 76 11.57 -7.35 2.18
C ALA A 76 10.53 -7.99 1.25
N PHE A 77 10.98 -8.85 0.33
CA PHE A 77 10.15 -9.41 -0.75
C PHE A 77 10.07 -10.94 -0.73
N GLY A 78 10.82 -11.61 0.15
CA GLY A 78 10.83 -13.08 0.27
C GLY A 78 11.56 -13.81 -0.87
N LEU A 79 12.23 -13.07 -1.75
CA LEU A 79 12.93 -13.61 -2.92
C LEU A 79 14.07 -14.55 -2.51
N PRO A 80 14.34 -15.62 -3.29
CA PRO A 80 15.53 -16.45 -3.08
C PRO A 80 16.80 -15.61 -3.12
N ALA A 81 17.70 -15.83 -2.16
CA ALA A 81 18.95 -15.10 -2.07
C ALA A 81 20.08 -15.98 -1.52
N VAL A 82 21.31 -15.51 -1.67
CA VAL A 82 22.50 -16.19 -1.17
C VAL A 82 23.44 -15.15 -0.54
N TRP A 83 23.90 -15.41 0.69
CA TRP A 83 25.00 -14.67 1.28
C TRP A 83 26.31 -15.13 0.67
N ILE A 84 26.97 -14.24 -0.07
CA ILE A 84 28.20 -14.51 -0.81
C ILE A 84 29.37 -13.76 -0.20
N ASP A 85 30.57 -14.29 -0.44
CA ASP A 85 31.81 -13.55 -0.20
C ASP A 85 31.91 -12.37 -1.19
N PRO A 86 32.41 -11.19 -0.77
CA PRO A 86 32.60 -10.04 -1.67
C PRO A 86 33.40 -10.35 -2.94
N ALA A 87 34.31 -11.31 -2.92
CA ALA A 87 35.10 -11.73 -4.08
C ALA A 87 34.24 -12.31 -5.22
N VAL A 88 33.06 -12.86 -4.91
CA VAL A 88 32.14 -13.48 -5.88
C VAL A 88 31.16 -12.46 -6.47
N ARG A 89 31.25 -11.19 -6.07
CA ARG A 89 30.33 -10.12 -6.48
C ARG A 89 30.20 -9.98 -7.99
N GLU A 90 31.31 -9.89 -8.71
CA GLU A 90 31.30 -9.67 -10.16
C GLU A 90 30.65 -10.84 -10.89
N GLN A 91 30.93 -12.08 -10.44
CA GLN A 91 30.29 -13.27 -10.98
C GLN A 91 28.78 -13.28 -10.73
N ALA A 92 28.34 -12.94 -9.50
CA ALA A 92 26.93 -12.86 -9.17
C ALA A 92 26.19 -11.82 -10.05
N GLN A 93 26.80 -10.65 -10.24
CA GLN A 93 26.23 -9.62 -11.11
C GLN A 93 26.20 -10.07 -12.57
N ALA A 94 27.24 -10.73 -13.06
CA ALA A 94 27.28 -11.31 -14.42
C ALA A 94 26.20 -12.37 -14.65
N TYR A 95 25.82 -13.11 -13.60
CA TYR A 95 24.70 -14.06 -13.64
C TYR A 95 23.33 -13.40 -13.46
N GLY A 96 23.26 -12.08 -13.27
CA GLY A 96 22.00 -11.34 -13.15
C GLY A 96 21.45 -11.19 -11.74
N TYR A 97 22.22 -11.52 -10.69
CA TYR A 97 21.82 -11.27 -9.32
C TYR A 97 21.88 -9.78 -8.98
N THR A 98 20.93 -9.33 -8.17
CA THR A 98 21.02 -8.02 -7.51
C THR A 98 21.83 -8.16 -6.24
N VAL A 99 23.04 -7.60 -6.21
CA VAL A 99 23.97 -7.73 -5.07
C VAL A 99 23.91 -6.49 -4.19
N VAL A 100 23.63 -6.67 -2.90
CA VAL A 100 23.51 -5.58 -1.91
C VAL A 100 24.31 -5.85 -0.64
N ASP A 101 24.74 -4.79 0.03
CA ASP A 101 25.43 -4.89 1.31
C ASP A 101 24.46 -5.12 2.49
N PRO A 102 24.91 -5.68 3.62
CA PRO A 102 24.04 -6.01 4.76
C PRO A 102 23.27 -4.80 5.31
N SER A 103 23.89 -3.62 5.30
CA SER A 103 23.21 -2.39 5.77
C SER A 103 22.10 -1.95 4.84
N THR A 104 22.22 -2.27 3.54
CA THR A 104 21.17 -2.06 2.55
C THR A 104 20.05 -3.08 2.71
N VAL A 105 20.34 -4.34 3.05
CA VAL A 105 19.31 -5.35 3.37
C VAL A 105 18.40 -4.88 4.51
N VAL A 106 18.98 -4.50 5.65
CA VAL A 106 18.21 -4.00 6.80
C VAL A 106 17.44 -2.73 6.45
N ALA A 107 18.05 -1.82 5.67
CA ALA A 107 17.43 -0.58 5.25
C ALA A 107 16.21 -0.81 4.33
N THR A 108 16.33 -1.72 3.36
CA THR A 108 15.23 -2.08 2.45
C THR A 108 14.09 -2.75 3.21
N HIS A 109 14.41 -3.67 4.14
CA HIS A 109 13.40 -4.30 4.98
C HIS A 109 12.66 -3.29 5.85
N LEU A 110 13.40 -2.39 6.53
CA LEU A 110 12.80 -1.32 7.32
C LEU A 110 11.90 -0.40 6.46
N ASN A 111 12.36 -0.03 5.27
CA ASN A 111 11.57 0.80 4.35
C ASN A 111 10.27 0.09 3.92
N HIS A 112 10.36 -1.21 3.60
CA HIS A 112 9.21 -2.02 3.26
C HIS A 112 8.18 -2.05 4.40
N LEU A 113 8.62 -2.31 5.63
CA LEU A 113 7.76 -2.33 6.82
C LEU A 113 7.15 -0.95 7.13
N ILE A 114 7.90 0.13 6.96
CA ILE A 114 7.37 1.49 7.16
C ILE A 114 6.24 1.77 6.15
N LEU A 115 6.39 1.32 4.90
CA LEU A 115 5.35 1.48 3.87
C LEU A 115 4.12 0.61 4.18
N SER A 116 4.31 -0.67 4.51
CA SER A 116 3.22 -1.61 4.80
C SER A 116 2.41 -1.22 6.05
N HIS A 117 3.04 -0.58 7.03
CA HIS A 117 2.41 -0.09 8.26
C HIS A 117 2.18 1.43 8.28
N SER A 118 2.21 2.10 7.12
CA SER A 118 2.08 3.56 7.03
C SER A 118 0.81 4.11 7.71
N ALA A 119 -0.32 3.42 7.55
CA ALA A 119 -1.58 3.79 8.21
C ALA A 119 -1.55 3.65 9.74
N GLU A 120 -0.76 2.72 10.30
CA GLU A 120 -0.61 2.53 11.74
C GLU A 120 0.38 3.52 12.37
N LEU A 121 1.34 3.97 11.55
CA LEU A 121 2.31 5.01 11.87
C LEU A 121 1.68 6.41 11.86
N LEU A 122 0.57 6.62 11.15
CA LEU A 122 -0.17 7.88 11.17
C LEU A 122 -1.04 7.99 12.45
N GLY A 123 -0.41 8.40 13.54
CA GLY A 123 -1.04 8.70 14.82
C GLY A 123 -1.68 10.09 14.86
N ARG A 124 -2.18 10.44 16.06
CA ARG A 124 -2.68 11.81 16.35
C ARG A 124 -1.56 12.83 16.27
N LEU A 125 -0.37 12.49 16.77
CA LEU A 125 0.81 13.35 16.74
C LEU A 125 1.22 13.67 15.30
N GLU A 126 1.35 12.65 14.46
CA GLU A 126 1.71 12.81 13.05
C GLU A 126 0.65 13.59 12.27
N THR A 127 -0.64 13.34 12.56
CA THR A 127 -1.74 14.09 11.92
C THR A 127 -1.72 15.57 12.33
N GLN A 128 -1.54 15.86 13.62
CA GLN A 128 -1.43 17.24 14.10
C GLN A 128 -0.22 17.94 13.47
N ALA A 129 0.94 17.29 13.47
CA ALA A 129 2.15 17.85 12.86
C ALA A 129 2.00 18.10 11.36
N LEU A 130 1.26 17.25 10.64
CA LEU A 130 0.94 17.44 9.24
C LEU A 130 0.06 18.68 9.01
N LEU A 131 -1.00 18.83 9.81
CA LEU A 131 -1.89 20.01 9.76
C LEU A 131 -1.16 21.29 10.16
N ASP A 132 -0.32 21.25 11.21
CA ASP A 132 0.48 22.38 11.67
C ASP A 132 1.49 22.83 10.60
N HIS A 133 2.07 21.87 9.85
CA HIS A 133 2.95 22.20 8.74
C HIS A 133 2.18 22.91 7.62
N LEU A 134 1.01 22.41 7.27
CA LEU A 134 0.17 22.99 6.23
C LEU A 134 -0.39 24.36 6.62
N ALA A 135 -0.69 24.57 7.89
CA ALA A 135 -1.17 25.86 8.42
C ALA A 135 -0.14 26.99 8.24
N LYS A 136 1.15 26.68 8.03
CA LYS A 136 2.17 27.68 7.69
C LYS A 136 1.96 28.27 6.30
N GLU A 137 1.41 27.50 5.37
CA GLU A 137 1.16 27.92 3.99
C GLU A 137 -0.29 28.32 3.76
N MET A 138 -1.24 27.62 4.39
CA MET A 138 -2.69 27.78 4.20
C MET A 138 -3.45 27.82 5.54
N PRO A 139 -3.20 28.82 6.42
CA PRO A 139 -3.72 28.85 7.78
C PRO A 139 -5.26 28.83 7.84
N LYS A 140 -5.92 29.66 7.02
CA LYS A 140 -7.40 29.76 7.01
C LYS A 140 -8.07 28.43 6.67
N MET A 141 -7.52 27.71 5.69
CA MET A 141 -8.07 26.44 5.23
C MET A 141 -7.97 25.35 6.32
N VAL A 142 -6.87 25.33 7.08
CA VAL A 142 -6.72 24.40 8.21
C VAL A 142 -7.62 24.79 9.36
N GLU A 143 -7.72 26.08 9.70
CA GLU A 143 -8.55 26.60 10.78
C GLU A 143 -10.05 26.35 10.54
N ASP A 144 -10.48 26.49 9.29
CA ASP A 144 -11.87 26.24 8.88
C ASP A 144 -12.21 24.74 8.86
N LEU A 145 -11.22 23.87 8.61
CA LEU A 145 -11.42 22.43 8.71
C LEU A 145 -11.40 21.94 10.16
N VAL A 146 -10.30 22.14 10.89
CA VAL A 146 -10.08 21.60 12.23
C VAL A 146 -9.85 22.73 13.23
N PRO A 147 -10.61 22.81 14.33
CA PRO A 147 -11.68 21.90 14.76
C PRO A 147 -13.10 22.29 14.26
N LYS A 148 -13.24 23.35 13.44
CA LYS A 148 -14.54 23.97 13.15
C LYS A 148 -15.49 23.04 12.38
N ALA A 149 -15.04 22.48 11.25
CA ALA A 149 -15.88 21.63 10.40
C ALA A 149 -15.79 20.14 10.78
N LEU A 150 -14.60 19.66 11.16
CA LEU A 150 -14.33 18.27 11.55
C LEU A 150 -13.43 18.20 12.78
N SER A 151 -13.60 17.16 13.60
CA SER A 151 -12.62 16.85 14.64
C SER A 151 -11.33 16.27 14.05
N LEU A 152 -10.20 16.46 14.75
CA LEU A 152 -8.91 15.86 14.38
C LEU A 152 -9.02 14.33 14.20
N GLY A 153 -9.86 13.67 14.99
CA GLY A 153 -10.06 12.22 14.92
C GLY A 153 -10.71 11.77 13.61
N VAL A 154 -11.67 12.54 13.08
CA VAL A 154 -12.30 12.26 11.79
C VAL A 154 -11.28 12.43 10.66
N VAL A 155 -10.55 13.55 10.66
CA VAL A 155 -9.49 13.80 9.67
C VAL A 155 -8.43 12.70 9.72
N GLN A 156 -7.92 12.34 10.91
CA GLN A 156 -6.99 11.23 11.08
C GLN A 156 -7.55 9.95 10.48
N LYS A 157 -8.81 9.61 10.75
CA LYS A 157 -9.41 8.36 10.25
C LYS A 157 -9.50 8.35 8.72
N VAL A 158 -9.85 9.47 8.08
CA VAL A 158 -9.83 9.59 6.61
C VAL A 158 -8.42 9.40 6.06
N LEU A 159 -7.42 10.10 6.60
CA LEU A 159 -6.04 9.99 6.14
C LEU A 159 -5.51 8.55 6.32
N ARG A 160 -5.83 7.89 7.44
CA ARG A 160 -5.49 6.48 7.67
C ARG A 160 -6.16 5.57 6.66
N ASN A 161 -7.44 5.77 6.38
CA ASN A 161 -8.15 4.98 5.36
C ASN A 161 -7.47 5.11 3.99
N LEU A 162 -7.04 6.32 3.58
CA LEU A 162 -6.28 6.52 2.33
C LEU A 162 -4.96 5.72 2.32
N LEU A 163 -4.19 5.80 3.41
CA LEU A 163 -2.92 5.07 3.55
C LEU A 163 -3.09 3.55 3.61
N GLU A 164 -4.16 3.04 4.24
CA GLU A 164 -4.47 1.61 4.26
C GLU A 164 -4.61 1.07 2.83
N GLU A 165 -5.09 1.91 1.91
CA GLU A 165 -5.24 1.60 0.49
C GLU A 165 -4.01 1.92 -0.37
N GLY A 166 -2.94 2.42 0.26
CA GLY A 166 -1.73 2.88 -0.40
C GLY A 166 -1.97 4.11 -1.28
N VAL A 167 -2.89 5.00 -0.91
CA VAL A 167 -3.05 6.31 -1.55
C VAL A 167 -2.14 7.30 -0.83
N SER A 168 -1.23 7.94 -1.59
CA SER A 168 -0.33 8.95 -1.02
C SER A 168 -1.09 10.21 -0.56
N LEU A 169 -0.60 10.80 0.52
CA LEU A 169 -1.10 12.06 1.12
C LEU A 169 -0.29 13.28 0.63
N ARG A 170 0.32 13.20 -0.56
CA ARG A 170 1.16 14.29 -1.08
C ARG A 170 0.35 15.52 -1.46
N ASP A 171 -0.88 15.31 -1.94
CA ASP A 171 -1.82 16.38 -2.28
C ASP A 171 -2.77 16.67 -1.11
N MET A 172 -2.20 17.14 0.00
CA MET A 172 -2.99 17.51 1.19
C MET A 172 -3.95 18.68 0.95
N ARG A 173 -3.67 19.51 -0.06
CA ARG A 173 -4.55 20.63 -0.43
C ARG A 173 -5.89 20.09 -0.89
N THR A 174 -5.90 19.24 -1.92
CA THR A 174 -7.12 18.62 -2.45
C THR A 174 -7.86 17.82 -1.37
N VAL A 175 -7.11 17.11 -0.51
CA VAL A 175 -7.70 16.37 0.63
C VAL A 175 -8.48 17.30 1.55
N ILE A 176 -7.89 18.40 2.02
CA ILE A 176 -8.52 19.28 2.99
C ILE A 176 -9.67 20.09 2.38
N GLU A 177 -9.51 20.58 1.15
CA GLU A 177 -10.59 21.27 0.43
C GLU A 177 -11.81 20.35 0.29
N THR A 178 -11.60 19.11 -0.15
CA THR A 178 -12.68 18.13 -0.29
C THR A 178 -13.33 17.79 1.05
N LEU A 179 -12.54 17.69 2.12
CA LEU A 179 -13.06 17.46 3.47
C LEU A 179 -13.88 18.64 3.98
N ALA A 180 -13.42 19.87 3.75
CA ALA A 180 -14.14 21.08 4.16
C ALA A 180 -15.48 21.21 3.43
N ASP A 181 -15.52 20.91 2.13
CA ASP A 181 -16.74 20.93 1.32
C ASP A 181 -17.70 19.79 1.64
N GLY A 182 -17.16 18.64 2.08
CA GLY A 182 -17.91 17.44 2.45
C GLY A 182 -18.47 17.47 3.87
N ALA A 183 -17.78 18.12 4.81
CA ALA A 183 -18.09 18.14 6.23
C ALA A 183 -19.51 18.63 6.59
N PRO A 184 -20.11 19.63 5.91
CA PRO A 184 -21.49 20.03 6.17
C PRO A 184 -22.52 18.95 5.83
N ARG A 185 -22.19 18.05 4.89
CA ARG A 185 -23.09 16.97 4.44
C ARG A 185 -22.90 15.68 5.24
N SER A 186 -21.68 15.37 5.66
CA SER A 186 -21.37 14.17 6.42
C SER A 186 -20.15 14.35 7.31
N GLN A 187 -20.23 13.78 8.51
CA GLN A 187 -19.13 13.68 9.47
C GLN A 187 -18.55 12.25 9.51
N ASP A 188 -19.10 11.32 8.73
CA ASP A 188 -18.67 9.93 8.67
C ASP A 188 -17.33 9.80 7.90
N PRO A 189 -16.25 9.31 8.54
CA PRO A 189 -14.95 9.16 7.90
C PRO A 189 -14.99 8.27 6.65
N ASP A 190 -15.82 7.23 6.62
CA ASP A 190 -15.87 6.32 5.47
C ASP A 190 -16.48 7.00 4.24
N THR A 191 -17.58 7.75 4.43
CA THR A 191 -18.18 8.60 3.40
C THR A 191 -17.21 9.67 2.89
N LEU A 192 -16.55 10.37 3.80
CA LEU A 192 -15.56 11.41 3.46
C LEU A 192 -14.36 10.82 2.72
N THR A 193 -13.91 9.62 3.08
CA THR A 193 -12.83 8.91 2.37
C THR A 193 -13.20 8.70 0.90
N VAL A 194 -14.43 8.27 0.60
CA VAL A 194 -14.88 8.06 -0.77
C VAL A 194 -14.83 9.36 -1.58
N GLN A 195 -15.29 10.48 -1.00
CA GLN A 195 -15.24 11.79 -1.67
C GLN A 195 -13.81 12.24 -1.95
N VAL A 196 -12.92 12.12 -0.96
CA VAL A 196 -11.50 12.48 -1.12
C VAL A 196 -10.81 11.62 -2.18
N ARG A 197 -11.11 10.31 -2.24
CA ARG A 197 -10.56 9.43 -3.28
C ARG A 197 -10.99 9.84 -4.68
N VAL A 198 -12.24 10.23 -4.88
CA VAL A 198 -12.74 10.75 -6.16
C VAL A 198 -11.96 12.01 -6.56
N ALA A 199 -11.78 12.95 -5.63
CA ALA A 199 -11.00 14.17 -5.87
C ALA A 199 -9.52 13.87 -6.21
N LEU A 200 -8.93 12.85 -5.57
CA LEU A 200 -7.59 12.36 -5.84
C LEU A 200 -7.49 11.39 -7.04
N GLY A 201 -8.59 11.15 -7.76
CA GLY A 201 -8.67 10.11 -8.80
C GLY A 201 -7.57 10.21 -9.87
N ARG A 202 -7.20 11.44 -10.27
CA ARG A 202 -6.08 11.67 -11.22
C ARG A 202 -4.76 11.14 -10.68
N SER A 203 -4.46 11.41 -9.40
CA SER A 203 -3.23 10.97 -8.73
C SER A 203 -3.21 9.46 -8.53
N ILE A 204 -4.35 8.89 -8.08
CA ILE A 204 -4.51 7.44 -7.88
C ILE A 204 -4.31 6.68 -9.19
N VAL A 205 -4.98 7.11 -10.26
CA VAL A 205 -4.86 6.45 -11.57
C VAL A 205 -3.46 6.62 -12.15
N GLN A 206 -2.83 7.78 -12.01
CA GLN A 206 -1.47 8.01 -12.50
C GLN A 206 -0.43 7.13 -11.78
N GLU A 207 -0.61 6.88 -10.49
CA GLU A 207 0.28 6.00 -9.71
C GLU A 207 0.16 4.53 -10.16
N LEU A 208 -1.06 4.08 -10.47
CA LEU A 208 -1.31 2.71 -10.92
C LEU A 208 -0.96 2.49 -12.40
N TYR A 209 -1.17 3.50 -13.24
CA TYR A 209 -0.99 3.44 -14.69
C TYR A 209 -0.13 4.61 -15.19
N PRO A 210 1.19 4.60 -14.91
CA PRO A 210 2.08 5.69 -15.26
C PRO A 210 2.16 5.85 -16.78
N GLY A 211 1.63 6.95 -17.30
CA GLY A 211 1.73 7.31 -18.73
C GLY A 211 0.86 6.50 -19.69
N ALA A 212 0.02 5.57 -19.21
CA ALA A 212 -0.81 4.72 -20.07
C ALA A 212 -2.20 5.34 -20.32
N SER A 213 -2.53 5.70 -21.55
CA SER A 213 -3.86 6.25 -21.89
C SER A 213 -5.02 5.26 -21.65
N GLU A 214 -4.72 3.96 -21.75
CA GLU A 214 -5.65 2.86 -21.54
C GLU A 214 -5.42 2.18 -20.19
N LEU A 215 -6.50 2.01 -19.41
CA LEU A 215 -6.52 1.33 -18.12
C LEU A 215 -6.99 -0.10 -18.30
N GLN A 216 -6.07 -1.05 -18.14
CA GLN A 216 -6.32 -2.47 -18.31
C GLN A 216 -6.73 -3.10 -16.97
N VAL A 217 -8.03 -3.18 -16.73
CA VAL A 217 -8.61 -3.52 -15.42
C VAL A 217 -9.35 -4.86 -15.46
N MET A 218 -9.55 -5.44 -14.28
CA MET A 218 -10.52 -6.49 -14.02
C MET A 218 -11.85 -5.84 -13.62
N VAL A 219 -12.97 -6.49 -13.96
CA VAL A 219 -14.32 -6.05 -13.57
C VAL A 219 -15.12 -7.21 -12.99
N LEU A 220 -16.21 -6.91 -12.32
CA LEU A 220 -17.19 -7.92 -11.91
C LEU A 220 -18.18 -8.20 -13.04
N ASP A 221 -18.69 -9.42 -13.09
CA ASP A 221 -19.86 -9.77 -13.90
C ASP A 221 -21.07 -8.94 -13.44
N PRO A 222 -21.89 -8.39 -14.36
CA PRO A 222 -23.03 -7.55 -13.99
C PRO A 222 -24.10 -8.23 -13.14
N GLN A 223 -24.23 -9.57 -13.18
CA GLN A 223 -25.12 -10.29 -12.27
C GLN A 223 -24.52 -10.36 -10.87
N LEU A 224 -23.23 -10.68 -10.77
CA LEU A 224 -22.50 -10.70 -9.49
C LEU A 224 -22.50 -9.32 -8.82
N GLU A 225 -22.24 -8.26 -9.58
CA GLU A 225 -22.26 -6.89 -9.06
C GLU A 225 -23.63 -6.52 -8.47
N ARG A 226 -24.74 -6.88 -9.14
CA ARG A 226 -26.10 -6.64 -8.63
C ARG A 226 -26.38 -7.42 -7.35
N LEU A 227 -25.97 -8.68 -7.27
CA LEU A 227 -26.15 -9.49 -6.06
C LEU A 227 -25.38 -8.89 -4.87
N LEU A 228 -24.14 -8.45 -5.10
CA LEU A 228 -23.34 -7.80 -4.06
C LEU A 228 -23.94 -6.45 -3.64
N GLN A 229 -24.47 -5.66 -4.58
CA GLN A 229 -25.14 -4.40 -4.25
C GLN A 229 -26.40 -4.61 -3.41
N GLN A 230 -27.19 -5.64 -3.71
CA GLN A 230 -28.37 -6.00 -2.92
C GLN A 230 -27.99 -6.44 -1.50
N ALA A 231 -26.94 -7.25 -1.35
CA ALA A 231 -26.43 -7.65 -0.04
C ALA A 231 -25.98 -6.43 0.79
N VAL A 232 -25.28 -5.48 0.17
CA VAL A 232 -24.83 -4.25 0.85
C VAL A 232 -26.01 -3.33 1.20
N ALA A 233 -27.00 -3.19 0.33
CA ALA A 233 -28.18 -2.34 0.57
C ALA A 233 -29.09 -2.91 1.67
N GLY A 234 -29.11 -4.24 1.85
CA GLY A 234 -29.85 -4.93 2.91
C GLY A 234 -29.18 -4.88 4.29
N ALA A 235 -28.07 -4.15 4.47
CA ALA A 235 -27.28 -4.13 5.71
C ALA A 235 -27.99 -3.52 6.95
N GLY A 236 -29.24 -3.06 6.82
CA GLY A 236 -30.11 -2.78 7.96
C GLY A 236 -30.65 -4.06 8.65
N GLU A 237 -30.69 -5.18 7.92
CA GLU A 237 -31.10 -6.51 8.39
C GLU A 237 -30.10 -7.58 7.91
N ALA A 238 -28.85 -7.55 8.39
CA ALA A 238 -27.88 -8.66 8.34
C ALA A 238 -27.86 -9.57 7.08
N VAL A 239 -28.05 -9.02 5.86
CA VAL A 239 -27.81 -9.77 4.62
C VAL A 239 -26.32 -9.71 4.32
N GLY A 240 -25.55 -10.58 4.97
CA GLY A 240 -24.15 -10.80 4.65
C GLY A 240 -24.00 -11.47 3.27
N ILE A 241 -22.81 -11.37 2.67
CA ILE A 241 -22.46 -12.19 1.51
C ILE A 241 -22.52 -13.66 1.96
N GLU A 242 -23.29 -14.49 1.27
CA GLU A 242 -23.35 -15.92 1.55
C GLU A 242 -21.94 -16.54 1.47
N PRO A 243 -21.53 -17.41 2.41
CA PRO A 243 -20.18 -17.95 2.45
C PRO A 243 -19.69 -18.58 1.13
N GLY A 244 -20.56 -19.33 0.44
CA GLY A 244 -20.20 -19.95 -0.84
C GLY A 244 -19.96 -18.94 -1.98
N LEU A 245 -20.67 -17.82 -1.96
CA LEU A 245 -20.45 -16.71 -2.90
C LEU A 245 -19.14 -15.98 -2.56
N ALA A 246 -18.86 -15.77 -1.28
CA ALA A 246 -17.63 -15.15 -0.80
C ALA A 246 -16.39 -15.97 -1.20
N ASP A 247 -16.41 -17.30 -0.99
CA ASP A 247 -15.32 -18.20 -1.35
C ASP A 247 -15.10 -18.23 -2.87
N THR A 248 -16.18 -18.23 -3.64
CA THR A 248 -16.12 -18.18 -5.10
C THR A 248 -15.52 -16.86 -5.60
N LEU A 249 -15.97 -15.74 -5.03
CA LEU A 249 -15.44 -14.41 -5.36
C LEU A 249 -13.93 -14.33 -5.08
N VAL A 250 -13.46 -14.82 -3.92
CA VAL A 250 -12.02 -14.83 -3.60
C VAL A 250 -11.24 -15.69 -4.58
N ARG A 251 -11.70 -16.92 -4.85
CA ARG A 251 -11.03 -17.85 -5.77
C ARG A 251 -10.89 -17.26 -7.16
N GLU A 252 -11.97 -16.68 -7.70
CA GLU A 252 -11.97 -16.11 -9.04
C GLU A 252 -11.18 -14.80 -9.13
N ALA A 253 -11.27 -13.94 -8.10
CA ALA A 253 -10.44 -12.74 -8.02
C ALA A 253 -8.95 -13.08 -7.97
N LEU A 254 -8.57 -14.14 -7.24
CA LEU A 254 -7.18 -14.59 -7.15
C LEU A 254 -6.69 -15.15 -8.49
N ALA A 255 -7.49 -15.96 -9.18
CA ALA A 255 -7.15 -16.45 -10.51
C ALA A 255 -7.04 -15.32 -11.55
N ALA A 256 -7.91 -14.30 -11.48
CA ALA A 256 -7.83 -13.12 -12.34
C ALA A 256 -6.59 -12.27 -12.04
N ALA A 257 -6.27 -12.08 -10.75
CA ALA A 257 -5.08 -11.36 -10.31
C ALA A 257 -3.79 -12.04 -10.79
N GLN A 258 -3.71 -13.36 -10.71
CA GLN A 258 -2.56 -14.13 -11.22
C GLN A 258 -2.36 -13.94 -12.72
N ARG A 259 -3.43 -14.01 -13.52
CA ARG A 259 -3.35 -13.77 -14.98
C ARG A 259 -2.88 -12.35 -15.32
N GLN A 260 -3.35 -11.36 -14.56
CA GLN A 260 -2.89 -9.97 -14.68
C GLN A 260 -1.40 -9.82 -14.38
N GLU A 261 -0.93 -10.46 -13.30
CA GLU A 261 0.47 -10.45 -12.90
C GLU A 261 1.39 -11.16 -13.91
N GLU A 262 0.95 -12.31 -14.44
CA GLU A 262 1.65 -13.04 -15.52
C GLU A 262 1.76 -12.21 -16.81
N ALA A 263 0.76 -11.37 -17.10
CA ALA A 263 0.78 -10.43 -18.21
C ALA A 263 1.62 -9.16 -17.94
N GLY A 264 2.20 -9.01 -16.74
CA GLY A 264 2.94 -7.83 -16.33
C GLY A 264 2.07 -6.59 -16.16
N LEU A 265 0.77 -6.76 -15.90
CA LEU A 265 -0.20 -5.69 -15.76
C LEU A 265 -0.51 -5.38 -14.28
N PRO A 266 -0.88 -4.13 -13.94
CA PRO A 266 -1.28 -3.78 -12.58
C PRO A 266 -2.58 -4.48 -12.14
N VAL A 267 -2.54 -5.20 -11.03
CA VAL A 267 -3.70 -5.91 -10.46
C VAL A 267 -4.74 -4.91 -9.91
N VAL A 268 -5.65 -4.47 -10.77
CA VAL A 268 -6.69 -3.48 -10.46
C VAL A 268 -8.08 -4.02 -10.77
N LEU A 269 -8.98 -3.93 -9.78
CA LEU A 269 -10.40 -4.26 -9.91
C LEU A 269 -11.22 -2.97 -9.94
N LEU A 270 -11.99 -2.76 -11.01
CA LEU A 270 -12.89 -1.61 -11.19
C LEU A 270 -14.33 -2.01 -10.84
N VAL A 271 -14.96 -1.26 -9.94
CA VAL A 271 -16.30 -1.55 -9.40
C VAL A 271 -17.14 -0.29 -9.18
N SER A 272 -18.44 -0.43 -8.95
CA SER A 272 -19.28 0.67 -8.48
C SER A 272 -18.82 1.23 -7.13
N GLY A 273 -19.07 2.53 -6.90
CA GLY A 273 -18.62 3.23 -5.68
C GLY A 273 -19.17 2.64 -4.39
N THR A 274 -20.38 2.06 -4.43
CA THR A 274 -21.02 1.41 -3.27
C THR A 274 -20.30 0.14 -2.83
N LEU A 275 -19.70 -0.61 -3.76
CA LEU A 275 -19.01 -1.86 -3.49
C LEU A 275 -17.52 -1.68 -3.19
N ARG A 276 -16.92 -0.58 -3.66
CA ARG A 276 -15.47 -0.34 -3.63
C ARG A 276 -14.86 -0.55 -2.25
N SER A 277 -15.39 0.10 -1.21
CA SER A 277 -14.85 0.00 0.16
C SER A 277 -14.98 -1.40 0.73
N LEU A 278 -16.10 -2.08 0.50
CA LEU A 278 -16.33 -3.45 0.96
C LEU A 278 -15.34 -4.41 0.31
N LEU A 279 -15.27 -4.40 -1.02
CA LEU A 279 -14.43 -5.31 -1.80
C LEU A 279 -12.94 -5.04 -1.56
N SER A 280 -12.55 -3.78 -1.40
CA SER A 280 -11.18 -3.40 -1.04
C SER A 280 -10.75 -4.05 0.28
N ARG A 281 -11.57 -3.94 1.34
CA ARG A 281 -11.27 -4.56 2.65
C ARG A 281 -11.33 -6.09 2.60
N PHE A 282 -12.29 -6.64 1.88
CA PHE A 282 -12.54 -8.07 1.81
C PHE A 282 -11.44 -8.80 1.04
N LEU A 283 -11.12 -8.34 -0.18
CA LEU A 283 -10.19 -9.01 -1.08
C LEU A 283 -8.71 -8.77 -0.73
N ARG A 284 -8.35 -7.60 -0.17
CA ARG A 284 -6.95 -7.28 0.17
C ARG A 284 -6.33 -8.25 1.17
N ARG A 285 -7.13 -8.90 2.02
CA ARG A 285 -6.65 -9.92 2.97
C ARG A 285 -6.02 -11.12 2.27
N ASN A 286 -6.56 -11.49 1.11
CA ASN A 286 -6.10 -12.63 0.32
C ASN A 286 -5.22 -12.23 -0.86
N ILE A 287 -5.37 -11.00 -1.36
CA ILE A 287 -4.63 -10.45 -2.50
C ILE A 287 -4.04 -9.09 -2.10
N PRO A 288 -2.94 -9.03 -1.35
CA PRO A 288 -2.39 -7.78 -0.82
C PRO A 288 -2.04 -6.74 -1.89
N GLN A 289 -1.64 -7.18 -3.08
CA GLN A 289 -1.31 -6.33 -4.22
C GLN A 289 -2.54 -5.78 -4.97
N LEU A 290 -3.75 -6.28 -4.70
CA LEU A 290 -4.97 -5.84 -5.37
C LEU A 290 -5.33 -4.40 -4.99
N LYS A 291 -5.57 -3.59 -6.03
CA LYS A 291 -6.10 -2.23 -5.88
C LYS A 291 -7.53 -2.20 -6.40
N VAL A 292 -8.46 -1.64 -5.61
CA VAL A 292 -9.87 -1.55 -5.98
C VAL A 292 -10.22 -0.10 -6.24
N LEU A 293 -10.62 0.20 -7.48
CA LEU A 293 -11.02 1.53 -7.94
C LEU A 293 -12.53 1.61 -8.11
N ALA A 294 -13.09 2.78 -7.78
CA ALA A 294 -14.45 3.10 -8.16
C ALA A 294 -14.46 3.72 -9.56
N HIS A 295 -15.53 3.50 -10.34
CA HIS A 295 -15.72 4.17 -11.64
C HIS A 295 -15.57 5.69 -11.54
N ALA A 296 -16.07 6.30 -10.46
CA ALA A 296 -15.97 7.75 -10.23
C ALA A 296 -14.54 8.25 -9.97
N GLU A 297 -13.59 7.37 -9.65
CA GLU A 297 -12.17 7.74 -9.46
C GLU A 297 -11.41 7.79 -10.78
N VAL A 298 -11.97 7.25 -11.87
CA VAL A 298 -11.32 7.21 -13.19
C VAL A 298 -11.59 8.51 -13.95
N PRO A 299 -10.56 9.28 -14.33
CA PRO A 299 -10.75 10.48 -15.13
C PRO A 299 -11.37 10.18 -16.50
N GLU A 300 -12.31 11.03 -16.95
CA GLU A 300 -13.08 10.83 -18.19
C GLU A 300 -12.25 10.66 -19.47
N HIS A 301 -11.04 11.21 -19.52
CA HIS A 301 -10.15 11.13 -20.68
C HIS A 301 -9.39 9.80 -20.80
N ARG A 302 -9.50 8.90 -19.82
CA ARG A 302 -8.84 7.59 -19.85
C ARG A 302 -9.78 6.56 -20.48
N THR A 303 -9.25 5.72 -21.37
CA THR A 303 -10.01 4.60 -21.92
C THR A 303 -9.90 3.39 -21.00
N ILE A 304 -11.02 2.69 -20.76
CA ILE A 304 -11.04 1.47 -19.95
C ILE A 304 -11.03 0.26 -20.88
N LYS A 305 -10.11 -0.68 -20.66
CA LYS A 305 -10.08 -1.97 -21.33
C LYS A 305 -10.23 -3.08 -20.31
N VAL A 306 -11.26 -3.90 -20.47
CA VAL A 306 -11.50 -5.05 -19.61
C VAL A 306 -10.60 -6.20 -20.05
N THR A 307 -9.80 -6.71 -19.10
CA THR A 307 -8.88 -7.84 -19.32
C THR A 307 -9.37 -9.14 -18.72
N SER A 308 -10.23 -9.06 -17.70
CA SER A 308 -10.81 -10.21 -17.02
C SER A 308 -12.12 -9.82 -16.37
N ILE A 309 -13.06 -10.77 -16.36
CA ILE A 309 -14.36 -10.64 -15.70
C ILE A 309 -14.41 -11.69 -14.59
N ILE A 310 -14.69 -11.24 -13.37
CA ILE A 310 -14.86 -12.10 -12.18
C ILE A 310 -16.35 -12.41 -12.04
N GLY A 311 -16.73 -13.67 -11.86
CA GLY A 311 -18.12 -14.12 -11.79
C GLY A 311 -18.69 -14.64 -13.12
N GLN A 312 -17.88 -14.67 -14.18
CA GLN A 312 -18.33 -15.19 -15.47
C GLN A 312 -18.47 -16.71 -15.39
N ARG A 313 -19.70 -17.21 -15.51
CA ARG A 313 -19.92 -18.66 -15.67
C ARG A 313 -19.24 -19.14 -16.97
N PRO A 314 -18.57 -20.31 -16.94
CA PRO A 314 -17.96 -20.89 -18.14
C PRO A 314 -18.98 -21.16 -19.25
#